data_AF-A0A7C2KDI3-F1
#
_entry.id   AF-A0A7C2KDI3-F1
#
_cell.length_a   1.000
_cell.length_b   1.000
_cell.length_c   1.000
_cell.angle_alpha   90.00
_cell.angle_beta   90.00
_cell.angle_gamma   90.00
#
_symmetry.space_group_name_H-M   'P 1'
#
loop_
_entity.id
_entity.type
_entity.pdbx_description
1 polymer ?
#
loop_
_entity_poly.entity_id
_entity_poly.type
_entity_poly.pdbx_seq_one_letter_code
_entity_poly.pdbx_strand_id
1 'polypeptide(L)'
;MAIDSGYLSTQWTDADVFLRPAWTSLTGGLTEFEALALRTMAVSILIDGEVFPAVGRWLEAAPKVDRYNHIVAMFSALESVSGLPGPKFVLAHLRVPHDPYLFAADGSFLSDQTSHNPGYPDQVRCVNARLLPIVDDILARSGVPPVILIQGDHGSPEFRADARRMAILNAIHLPGPGKTMLYPTLSPVNSFRIVFDATFGTSFGTLPDVSWLSLPGSDMDFILVSQDGNCEG
;
A
#
# COMPACT_ATOMS: atom_id res chain seq x y z
N MET A 1 5.33 0.67 16.27
CA MET A 1 5.62 -0.55 15.49
C MET A 1 5.40 -0.27 14.02
N ALA A 2 6.31 -0.72 13.17
CA ALA A 2 6.18 -0.68 11.72
C ALA A 2 6.51 -2.06 11.12
N ILE A 3 5.86 -2.39 10.01
CA ILE A 3 6.17 -3.59 9.22
C ILE A 3 6.92 -3.12 7.97
N ASP A 4 7.96 -3.84 7.58
CA ASP A 4 8.69 -3.58 6.34
C ASP A 4 7.70 -3.52 5.16
N SER A 5 7.73 -2.41 4.44
CA SER A 5 6.86 -2.16 3.29
C SER A 5 7.42 -2.71 1.98
N GLY A 6 8.70 -3.11 1.97
CA GLY A 6 9.42 -3.44 0.74
C GLY A 6 9.55 -2.25 -0.20
N TYR A 7 9.41 -1.01 0.32
CA TYR A 7 9.55 0.24 -0.41
C TYR A 7 10.23 1.30 0.45
N LEU A 8 11.50 1.60 0.12
CA LEU A 8 12.42 2.37 0.97
C LEU A 8 11.83 3.68 1.53
N SER A 9 11.10 4.46 0.73
CA SER A 9 10.55 5.76 1.15
C SER A 9 9.46 5.67 2.22
N THR A 10 8.97 4.47 2.51
CA THR A 10 7.88 4.22 3.47
C THR A 10 8.28 3.24 4.57
N GLN A 11 9.55 2.83 4.59
CA GLN A 11 10.08 2.07 5.71
C GLN A 11 10.30 3.02 6.90
N TRP A 12 9.76 2.65 8.05
CA TRP A 12 10.03 3.33 9.31
C TRP A 12 10.91 2.44 10.19
N THR A 13 12.20 2.41 9.87
CA THR A 13 13.21 1.55 10.51
C THR A 13 13.55 1.97 11.94
N ASP A 14 13.22 3.21 12.32
CA ASP A 14 13.34 3.79 13.67
C ASP A 14 12.12 3.49 14.58
N ALA A 15 11.18 2.65 14.16
CA ALA A 15 10.08 2.24 15.03
C ALA A 15 10.58 1.37 16.21
N ASP A 16 9.97 1.50 17.39
CA ASP A 16 10.32 0.69 18.59
C ASP A 16 10.34 -0.83 18.29
N VAL A 17 9.47 -1.24 17.38
CA VAL A 17 9.39 -2.59 16.83
C VAL A 17 9.30 -2.44 15.32
N PHE A 18 10.35 -2.87 14.61
CA PHE A 18 10.37 -2.96 13.15
C PHE A 18 10.35 -4.43 12.73
N LEU A 19 9.20 -4.91 12.26
CA LEU A 19 9.08 -6.28 11.76
C LEU A 19 9.58 -6.34 10.33
N ARG A 20 10.60 -7.16 10.11
CA ARG A 20 10.98 -7.67 8.78
C ARG A 20 10.44 -9.09 8.67
N PRO A 21 9.26 -9.29 8.06
CA PRO A 21 8.73 -10.63 7.88
C PRO A 21 9.78 -11.47 7.14
N ALA A 22 10.08 -12.66 7.66
CA ALA A 22 11.05 -13.53 7.02
C ALA A 22 10.44 -14.08 5.73
N TRP A 23 11.00 -13.70 4.58
CA TRP A 23 10.63 -14.25 3.28
C TRP A 23 11.91 -14.66 2.55
N THR A 24 11.86 -15.80 1.86
CA THR A 24 12.98 -16.24 1.02
C THR A 24 13.04 -15.35 -0.21
N SER A 25 14.02 -14.43 -0.22
CA SER A 25 14.30 -13.63 -1.41
C SER A 25 15.11 -14.43 -2.41
N LEU A 26 14.55 -14.62 -3.59
CA LEU A 26 15.27 -15.21 -4.71
C LEU A 26 16.33 -14.24 -5.24
N THR A 27 16.14 -12.93 -5.05
CA THR A 27 17.12 -11.90 -5.41
C THR A 27 18.13 -11.57 -4.30
N GLY A 28 18.02 -12.19 -3.12
CA GLY A 28 18.91 -11.91 -1.98
C GLY A 28 18.63 -10.58 -1.27
N GLY A 29 17.41 -10.05 -1.39
CA GLY A 29 16.95 -8.83 -0.71
C GLY A 29 17.10 -7.54 -1.51
N LEU A 30 17.34 -7.64 -2.82
CA LEU A 30 17.44 -6.48 -3.70
C LEU A 30 16.08 -5.82 -3.91
N THR A 31 16.08 -4.50 -4.01
CA THR A 31 14.92 -3.72 -4.44
C THR A 31 14.62 -3.96 -5.92
N GLU A 32 13.40 -3.64 -6.38
CA GLU A 32 13.04 -3.73 -7.82
C GLU A 32 13.99 -2.88 -8.69
N PHE A 33 14.44 -1.74 -8.17
CA PHE A 33 15.42 -0.88 -8.85
C PHE A 33 16.80 -1.55 -8.93
N GLU A 34 17.31 -2.13 -7.84
CA GLU A 34 18.60 -2.82 -7.85
C GLU A 34 18.57 -4.10 -8.68
N ALA A 35 17.45 -4.83 -8.68
CA ALA A 35 17.24 -5.96 -9.58
C ALA A 35 17.25 -5.51 -11.05
N LEU A 36 16.66 -4.35 -11.36
CA LEU A 36 16.72 -3.75 -12.70
C LEU A 36 18.14 -3.23 -13.05
N ALA A 37 18.88 -2.69 -12.10
CA ALA A 37 20.25 -2.22 -12.30
C ALA A 37 21.23 -3.40 -12.48
N LEU A 38 21.10 -4.46 -11.69
CA LEU A 38 21.82 -5.71 -11.93
C LEU A 38 21.42 -6.33 -13.27
N ARG A 39 20.16 -6.21 -13.68
CA ARG A 39 19.76 -6.58 -15.03
C ARG A 39 20.54 -5.77 -16.07
N THR A 40 20.60 -4.45 -15.99
CA THR A 40 21.33 -3.66 -17.01
C THR A 40 22.84 -3.91 -17.00
N MET A 41 23.44 -4.21 -15.84
CA MET A 41 24.88 -4.43 -15.71
C MET A 41 25.33 -5.88 -15.94
N ALA A 42 24.67 -6.88 -15.35
CA ALA A 42 25.07 -8.29 -15.39
C ALA A 42 24.58 -9.04 -16.63
N VAL A 43 23.44 -8.63 -17.21
CA VAL A 43 22.84 -9.28 -18.38
C VAL A 43 23.59 -8.90 -19.65
N SER A 44 24.14 -7.70 -19.74
CA SER A 44 24.97 -7.26 -20.88
C SER A 44 26.21 -8.14 -21.08
N ILE A 45 26.78 -8.69 -19.99
CA ILE A 45 27.98 -9.55 -20.04
C ILE A 45 27.61 -11.02 -20.33
N LEU A 46 26.40 -11.46 -19.97
CA LEU A 46 25.94 -12.84 -20.15
C LEU A 46 25.15 -13.06 -21.45
N ILE A 47 24.51 -12.04 -22.00
CA ILE A 47 23.74 -12.10 -23.28
C ILE A 47 24.66 -12.22 -24.49
N ASP A 48 25.88 -11.69 -24.44
CA ASP A 48 26.85 -11.81 -25.54
C ASP A 48 27.40 -13.24 -25.73
N GLY A 49 27.03 -14.20 -24.87
CA GLY A 49 27.59 -15.56 -24.84
C GLY A 49 26.59 -16.73 -24.91
N GLU A 50 25.40 -16.55 -25.50
CA GLU A 50 24.36 -17.60 -25.63
C GLU A 50 24.01 -18.33 -24.30
N VAL A 51 23.93 -17.61 -23.18
CA VAL A 51 23.59 -18.21 -21.88
C VAL A 51 22.07 -18.29 -21.67
N PHE A 52 21.54 -19.49 -21.90
CA PHE A 52 20.28 -20.13 -21.45
C PHE A 52 19.03 -19.24 -21.19
N PRO A 53 17.94 -19.41 -21.98
CA PRO A 53 16.62 -18.80 -21.74
C PRO A 53 16.02 -18.99 -20.33
N ALA A 54 16.50 -19.98 -19.58
CA ALA A 54 16.10 -20.23 -18.20
C ALA A 54 16.56 -19.12 -17.23
N VAL A 55 17.76 -18.57 -17.42
CA VAL A 55 18.28 -17.47 -16.59
C VAL A 55 17.48 -16.19 -16.84
N GLY A 56 17.15 -15.91 -18.10
CA GLY A 56 16.30 -14.78 -18.47
C GLY A 56 14.90 -14.86 -17.84
N ARG A 57 14.23 -16.02 -17.94
CA ARG A 57 12.93 -16.25 -17.29
C ARG A 57 12.99 -16.12 -15.77
N TRP A 58 14.08 -16.60 -15.15
CA TRP A 58 14.27 -16.48 -13.71
C TRP A 58 14.43 -15.02 -13.27
N LEU A 59 15.25 -14.23 -13.99
CA LEU A 59 15.44 -12.81 -13.70
C LEU A 59 14.14 -12.00 -13.83
N GLU A 60 13.24 -12.39 -14.73
CA GLU A 60 11.93 -11.76 -14.87
C GLU A 60 10.94 -12.16 -13.76
N ALA A 61 10.94 -13.43 -13.36
CA ALA A 61 9.98 -13.95 -12.39
C ALA A 61 10.39 -13.66 -10.93
N ALA A 62 11.68 -13.63 -10.61
CA ALA A 62 12.16 -13.53 -9.24
C ALA A 62 11.65 -12.28 -8.50
N PRO A 63 11.68 -11.05 -9.07
CA PRO A 63 11.14 -9.87 -8.40
C PRO A 63 9.62 -9.96 -8.13
N LYS A 64 8.86 -10.60 -9.03
CA LYS A 64 7.42 -10.81 -8.85
C LYS A 64 7.13 -11.78 -7.70
N VAL A 65 7.87 -12.89 -7.64
CA VAL A 65 7.78 -13.87 -6.55
C VAL A 65 8.17 -13.22 -5.21
N ASP A 66 9.26 -12.46 -5.21
CA ASP A 66 9.76 -11.73 -4.06
C ASP A 66 8.69 -10.75 -3.51
N ARG A 67 8.07 -9.96 -4.40
CA ARG A 67 6.95 -9.06 -4.04
C ARG A 67 5.74 -9.82 -3.50
N TYR A 68 5.34 -10.92 -4.13
CA TYR A 68 4.22 -11.76 -3.66
C TYR A 68 4.49 -12.27 -2.24
N ASN A 69 5.66 -12.89 -2.02
CA ASN A 69 6.05 -13.43 -0.72
C ASN A 69 6.11 -12.34 0.35
N HIS A 70 6.63 -11.17 0.00
CA HIS A 70 6.65 -10.01 0.89
C HIS A 70 5.24 -9.61 1.34
N ILE A 71 4.30 -9.46 0.40
CA ILE A 71 2.90 -9.09 0.72
C ILE A 71 2.22 -10.16 1.58
N VAL A 72 2.41 -11.45 1.27
CA VAL A 72 1.89 -12.55 2.09
C VAL A 72 2.43 -12.46 3.51
N ALA A 73 3.74 -12.21 3.65
CA ALA A 73 4.39 -12.11 4.95
C ALA A 73 3.94 -10.87 5.74
N MET A 74 3.61 -9.76 5.05
CA MET A 74 2.99 -8.59 5.68
C MET A 74 1.60 -8.90 6.26
N PHE A 75 0.75 -9.63 5.54
CA PHE A 75 -0.55 -10.06 6.08
C PHE A 75 -0.38 -10.95 7.31
N SER A 76 0.55 -11.91 7.26
CA SER A 76 0.86 -12.76 8.42
C SER A 76 1.38 -11.94 9.62
N ALA A 77 2.20 -10.91 9.38
CA ALA A 77 2.63 -10.00 10.43
C ALA A 77 1.45 -9.20 11.02
N LEU A 78 0.52 -8.74 10.18
CA LEU A 78 -0.69 -8.03 10.61
C LEU A 78 -1.63 -8.91 11.45
N GLU A 79 -1.79 -10.20 11.11
CA GLU A 79 -2.57 -11.16 11.90
C GLU A 79 -2.06 -11.25 13.36
N SER A 80 -0.75 -11.07 13.58
CA SER A 80 -0.15 -11.13 14.91
C SER A 80 -0.38 -9.88 15.78
N VAL A 81 -0.77 -8.74 15.18
CA VAL A 81 -0.83 -7.42 15.85
C VAL A 81 -1.79 -7.41 17.05
N SER A 82 -2.92 -8.10 16.93
CA SER A 82 -3.93 -8.19 17.99
C SER A 82 -3.42 -8.92 19.23
N GLY A 83 -2.39 -9.76 19.10
CA GLY A 83 -1.77 -10.50 20.21
C GLY A 83 -0.65 -9.76 20.93
N LEU A 84 -0.15 -8.65 20.38
CA LEU A 84 0.96 -7.91 20.98
C LEU A 84 0.51 -7.13 22.23
N PRO A 85 1.27 -7.16 23.34
CA PRO A 85 0.89 -6.44 24.56
C PRO A 85 1.09 -4.92 24.43
N GLY A 86 0.37 -4.15 25.26
CA GLY A 86 0.56 -2.72 25.41
C GLY A 86 -0.12 -1.83 24.36
N PRO A 87 -0.15 -0.50 24.59
CA PRO A 87 -0.60 0.47 23.60
C PRO A 87 0.35 0.47 22.40
N LYS A 88 -0.20 0.60 21.20
CA LYS A 88 0.60 0.53 19.97
C LYS A 88 0.08 1.45 18.89
N PHE A 89 1.02 2.05 18.17
CA PHE A 89 0.82 2.61 16.85
C PHE A 89 1.40 1.63 15.84
N VAL A 90 0.61 1.22 14.85
CA VAL A 90 0.98 0.21 13.84
C VAL A 90 0.87 0.84 12.47
N LEU A 91 1.99 0.92 11.76
CA LEU A 91 2.05 1.32 10.37
C LEU A 91 2.32 0.09 9.49
N ALA A 92 1.44 -0.15 8.51
CA ALA A 92 1.61 -1.19 7.51
C ALA A 92 1.30 -0.61 6.13
N HIS A 93 2.31 -0.55 5.27
CA HIS A 93 2.15 -0.08 3.89
C HIS A 93 2.11 -1.25 2.92
N LEU A 94 0.90 -1.60 2.51
CA LEU A 94 0.64 -2.71 1.61
C LEU A 94 0.79 -2.26 0.15
N ARG A 95 1.73 -2.84 -0.59
CA ARG A 95 1.96 -2.57 -2.02
C ARG A 95 0.95 -3.25 -2.95
N VAL A 96 -0.32 -3.25 -2.56
CA VAL A 96 -1.46 -3.84 -3.26
C VAL A 96 -2.66 -2.90 -3.17
N PRO A 97 -3.52 -2.82 -4.20
CA PRO A 97 -3.57 -3.64 -5.41
C PRO A 97 -2.71 -3.14 -6.59
N HIS A 98 -1.66 -2.34 -6.35
CA HIS A 98 -0.76 -1.85 -7.42
C HIS A 98 -0.18 -3.00 -8.26
N ASP A 99 0.01 -2.75 -9.56
CA ASP A 99 0.60 -3.70 -10.50
C ASP A 99 2.07 -4.05 -10.15
N PRO A 100 2.59 -5.22 -10.56
CA PRO A 100 1.92 -6.28 -11.32
C PRO A 100 0.83 -6.99 -10.50
N TYR A 101 -0.17 -7.56 -11.18
CA TYR A 101 -1.28 -8.24 -10.52
C TYR A 101 -0.94 -9.68 -10.16
N LEU A 102 -0.37 -9.88 -8.97
CA LEU A 102 0.28 -11.14 -8.57
C LEU A 102 -0.65 -12.15 -7.88
N PHE A 103 -1.91 -11.80 -7.64
CA PHE A 103 -2.85 -12.59 -6.84
C PHE A 103 -4.09 -12.95 -7.67
N ALA A 104 -4.42 -14.22 -7.72
CA ALA A 104 -5.77 -14.66 -8.08
C ALA A 104 -6.75 -14.31 -6.94
N ALA A 105 -8.05 -14.41 -7.20
CA ALA A 105 -9.08 -14.14 -6.18
C ALA A 105 -8.95 -15.01 -4.92
N ASP A 106 -8.41 -16.23 -5.03
CA ASP A 106 -8.16 -17.16 -3.91
C ASP A 106 -6.82 -16.93 -3.19
N GLY A 107 -6.00 -15.99 -3.69
CA GLY A 107 -4.69 -15.64 -3.15
C GLY A 107 -3.52 -16.49 -3.67
N SER A 108 -3.76 -17.39 -4.65
CA SER A 108 -2.69 -18.09 -5.35
C SER A 108 -1.82 -17.12 -6.17
N PHE A 109 -0.53 -17.42 -6.26
CA PHE A 109 0.43 -16.62 -7.02
C PHE A 109 0.18 -16.73 -8.52
N LEU A 110 0.09 -15.58 -9.19
CA LEU A 110 0.01 -15.47 -10.64
C LEU A 110 1.27 -14.79 -11.18
N SER A 111 2.04 -15.52 -11.98
CA SER A 111 3.26 -14.99 -12.61
C SER A 111 2.98 -14.03 -13.76
N ASP A 112 1.79 -14.13 -14.36
CA ASP A 112 1.38 -13.37 -15.53
C ASP A 112 -0.13 -13.07 -15.51
N GLN A 113 -0.47 -11.85 -15.12
CA GLN A 113 -1.76 -11.24 -15.40
C GLN A 113 -1.47 -10.03 -16.27
N THR A 114 -2.00 -10.04 -17.49
CA THR A 114 -2.05 -8.82 -18.30
C THR A 114 -2.86 -7.78 -17.52
N SER A 115 -2.56 -6.51 -17.73
CA SER A 115 -2.98 -5.41 -16.87
C SER A 115 -4.50 -5.22 -16.73
N HIS A 116 -5.35 -6.03 -17.37
CA HIS A 116 -6.76 -5.69 -17.56
C HIS A 116 -7.79 -6.81 -17.42
N ASN A 117 -7.45 -8.11 -17.23
CA ASN A 117 -8.55 -9.06 -16.94
C ASN A 117 -8.20 -10.40 -16.27
N PRO A 118 -8.71 -10.71 -15.06
CA PRO A 118 -9.33 -9.81 -14.08
C PRO A 118 -8.32 -9.31 -13.03
N GLY A 119 -7.03 -9.16 -13.39
CA GLY A 119 -5.92 -8.85 -12.48
C GLY A 119 -6.24 -7.91 -11.32
N TYR A 120 -6.66 -6.67 -11.58
CA TYR A 120 -7.02 -5.72 -10.53
C TYR A 120 -8.22 -6.20 -9.67
N PRO A 121 -9.41 -6.54 -10.23
CA PRO A 121 -10.52 -7.09 -9.46
C PRO A 121 -10.17 -8.29 -8.57
N ASP A 122 -9.40 -9.25 -9.08
CA ASP A 122 -9.04 -10.46 -8.34
C ASP A 122 -8.08 -10.17 -7.20
N GLN A 123 -7.12 -9.27 -7.41
CA GLN A 123 -6.26 -8.84 -6.34
C GLN A 123 -7.01 -8.07 -5.25
N VAL A 124 -7.99 -7.23 -5.62
CA VAL A 124 -8.87 -6.58 -4.63
C VAL A 124 -9.68 -7.63 -3.84
N ARG A 125 -10.21 -8.66 -4.50
CA ARG A 125 -10.92 -9.77 -3.81
C ARG A 125 -10.00 -10.48 -2.83
N CYS A 126 -8.77 -10.81 -3.23
CA CYS A 126 -7.77 -11.42 -2.36
C CYS A 126 -7.43 -10.52 -1.16
N VAL A 127 -7.17 -9.23 -1.40
CA VAL A 127 -6.85 -8.27 -0.33
C VAL A 127 -8.00 -8.16 0.65
N ASN A 128 -9.25 -8.05 0.19
CA ASN A 128 -10.41 -8.01 1.07
C ASN A 128 -10.56 -9.30 1.89
N ALA A 129 -10.37 -10.47 1.27
CA ALA A 129 -10.46 -11.75 1.95
C ALA A 129 -9.40 -11.93 3.05
N ARG A 130 -8.23 -11.28 2.92
CA ARG A 130 -7.17 -11.29 3.93
C ARG A 130 -7.33 -10.20 4.99
N LEU A 131 -7.68 -8.99 4.57
CA LEU A 131 -7.69 -7.82 5.44
C LEU A 131 -8.92 -7.77 6.35
N LEU A 132 -10.10 -8.16 5.86
CA LEU A 132 -11.33 -8.08 6.65
C LEU A 132 -11.26 -8.94 7.93
N PRO A 133 -10.83 -10.22 7.90
CA PRO A 133 -10.66 -11.00 9.12
C PRO A 133 -9.65 -10.38 10.11
N ILE A 134 -8.57 -9.77 9.61
CA ILE A 134 -7.60 -9.07 10.47
C ILE A 134 -8.24 -7.88 11.17
N VAL A 135 -9.05 -7.09 10.46
CA VAL A 135 -9.79 -5.97 11.03
C VAL A 135 -10.79 -6.46 12.07
N ASP A 136 -11.54 -7.52 11.77
CA ASP A 136 -12.49 -8.14 12.70
C ASP A 136 -11.78 -8.64 13.97
N ASP A 137 -10.62 -9.29 13.84
CA ASP A 137 -9.80 -9.74 14.96
C ASP A 137 -9.27 -8.59 15.82
N ILE A 138 -8.82 -7.49 15.19
CA ILE A 138 -8.37 -6.29 15.90
C ILE A 138 -9.55 -5.68 16.70
N LEU A 139 -10.72 -5.57 16.08
CA LEU A 139 -11.93 -5.06 16.73
C LEU A 139 -12.40 -5.96 17.88
N ALA A 140 -12.33 -7.27 17.72
CA ALA A 140 -12.82 -8.23 18.71
C ALA A 140 -11.89 -8.41 19.92
N ARG A 141 -10.58 -8.32 19.71
CA ARG A 141 -9.58 -8.64 20.74
C ARG A 141 -9.02 -7.43 21.47
N SER A 142 -9.19 -6.22 20.94
CA SER A 142 -8.64 -5.02 21.56
C SER A 142 -9.46 -4.63 22.79
N GLY A 143 -8.85 -4.69 23.98
CA GLY A 143 -9.49 -4.26 25.23
C GLY A 143 -9.77 -2.76 25.32
N VAL A 144 -9.07 -1.95 24.50
CA VAL A 144 -9.35 -0.54 24.27
C VAL A 144 -9.89 -0.41 22.85
N PRO A 145 -11.05 0.23 22.61
CA PRO A 145 -11.58 0.40 21.27
C PRO A 145 -10.52 1.00 20.32
N PRO A 146 -10.15 0.30 19.23
CA PRO A 146 -9.03 0.73 18.39
C PRO A 146 -9.45 1.87 17.47
N VAL A 147 -8.48 2.68 17.03
CA VAL A 147 -8.62 3.56 15.87
C VAL A 147 -8.02 2.83 14.67
N ILE A 148 -8.75 2.76 13.55
CA ILE A 148 -8.30 2.06 12.33
C ILE A 148 -8.44 3.01 11.14
N LEU A 149 -7.34 3.21 10.41
CA LEU A 149 -7.32 3.97 9.15
C LEU A 149 -6.82 3.03 8.05
N ILE A 150 -7.60 2.86 6.99
CA ILE A 150 -7.22 2.14 5.78
C ILE A 150 -7.39 3.11 4.62
N GLN A 151 -6.27 3.53 4.03
CA GLN A 151 -6.24 4.59 3.03
C GLN A 151 -5.41 4.16 1.83
N GLY A 152 -5.91 4.43 0.62
CA GLY A 152 -5.08 4.41 -0.58
C GLY A 152 -4.15 5.61 -0.62
N ASP A 153 -2.94 5.44 -1.13
CA ASP A 153 -2.01 6.54 -1.40
C ASP A 153 -2.43 7.32 -2.65
N HIS A 154 -3.00 6.63 -3.64
CA HIS A 154 -3.57 7.20 -4.85
C HIS A 154 -4.58 6.29 -5.55
N GLY A 155 -5.37 6.86 -6.47
CA GLY A 155 -6.25 6.14 -7.40
C GLY A 155 -5.48 5.45 -8.53
N SER A 156 -6.18 4.88 -9.53
CA SER A 156 -5.54 4.04 -10.56
C SER A 156 -4.36 4.74 -11.27
N PRO A 157 -3.25 4.01 -11.54
CA PRO A 157 -2.20 4.44 -12.45
C PRO A 157 -2.69 4.89 -13.83
N GLU A 158 -3.82 4.39 -14.31
CA GLU A 158 -4.40 4.79 -15.60
C GLU A 158 -4.87 6.25 -15.62
N PHE A 159 -5.15 6.82 -14.45
CA PHE A 159 -5.69 8.17 -14.32
C PHE A 159 -4.61 9.21 -13.98
N ARG A 160 -3.31 8.96 -14.24
CA ARG A 160 -2.22 9.89 -13.80
C ARG A 160 -2.44 11.37 -14.17
N ALA A 161 -3.14 11.65 -15.27
CA ALA A 161 -3.44 13.00 -15.75
C ALA A 161 -4.90 13.41 -15.53
N ASP A 162 -5.61 12.75 -14.62
CA ASP A 162 -7.06 12.87 -14.43
C ASP A 162 -7.40 12.94 -12.93
N ALA A 163 -8.40 13.73 -12.56
CA ALA A 163 -8.85 13.90 -11.17
C ALA A 163 -9.21 12.59 -10.47
N ARG A 164 -9.61 11.55 -11.22
CA ARG A 164 -9.86 10.19 -10.71
C ARG A 164 -8.63 9.57 -10.03
N ARG A 165 -7.43 10.10 -10.26
CA ARG A 165 -6.22 9.76 -9.49
C ARG A 165 -6.33 10.10 -8.01
N MET A 166 -7.18 11.07 -7.64
CA MET A 166 -7.42 11.47 -6.25
C MET A 166 -8.52 10.64 -5.58
N ALA A 167 -9.27 9.84 -6.35
CA ALA A 167 -10.28 8.96 -5.81
C ALA A 167 -9.62 7.72 -5.18
N ILE A 168 -9.56 7.71 -3.85
CA ILE A 168 -8.95 6.63 -3.07
C ILE A 168 -9.98 5.93 -2.18
N LEU A 169 -9.64 4.72 -1.74
CA LEU A 169 -10.25 4.16 -0.54
C LEU A 169 -9.86 5.02 0.65
N ASN A 170 -10.84 5.48 1.43
CA ASN A 170 -10.63 6.18 2.69
C ASN A 170 -11.61 5.62 3.75
N ALA A 171 -11.19 4.57 4.46
CA ALA A 171 -12.00 3.92 5.48
C ALA A 171 -11.42 4.22 6.87
N ILE A 172 -12.26 4.80 7.74
CA ILE A 172 -11.86 5.24 9.06
C ILE A 172 -12.84 4.68 10.10
N HIS A 173 -12.30 3.99 11.09
CA HIS A 173 -13.01 3.57 12.30
C HIS A 173 -12.53 4.43 13.48
N LEU A 174 -13.46 5.23 14.03
CA LEU A 174 -13.26 5.98 15.27
C LEU A 174 -14.23 5.47 16.34
N PRO A 175 -13.74 5.11 17.54
CA PRO A 175 -14.59 4.71 18.64
C PRO A 175 -15.27 5.91 19.31
N GLY A 176 -16.39 5.66 19.98
CA GLY A 176 -17.06 6.65 20.82
C GLY A 176 -17.56 7.88 20.06
N PRO A 177 -17.47 9.10 20.65
CA PRO A 177 -18.03 10.31 20.05
C PRO A 177 -17.26 10.78 18.81
N GLY A 178 -16.02 10.33 18.59
CA GLY A 178 -15.23 10.70 17.41
C GLY A 178 -15.91 10.36 16.08
N LYS A 179 -16.80 9.36 16.07
CA LYS A 179 -17.59 8.98 14.89
C LYS A 179 -18.43 10.12 14.34
N THR A 180 -18.91 11.05 15.17
CA THR A 180 -19.73 12.19 14.72
C THR A 180 -18.91 13.28 14.05
N MET A 181 -17.58 13.21 14.11
CA MET A 181 -16.67 14.13 13.42
C MET A 181 -16.40 13.71 11.97
N LEU A 182 -16.77 12.48 11.58
CA LEU A 182 -16.60 11.97 10.22
C LEU A 182 -17.75 12.43 9.33
N TYR A 183 -17.44 12.78 8.06
CA TYR A 183 -18.41 13.24 7.08
C TYR A 183 -18.13 12.64 5.69
N PRO A 184 -19.14 12.54 4.80
CA PRO A 184 -19.02 11.79 3.54
C PRO A 184 -17.94 12.29 2.58
N THR A 185 -17.63 13.59 2.59
CA THR A 185 -16.66 14.23 1.69
C THR A 185 -15.28 14.42 2.32
N LEU A 186 -15.00 13.71 3.43
CA LEU A 186 -13.75 13.83 4.17
C LEU A 186 -12.53 13.51 3.30
N SER A 187 -11.64 14.49 3.15
CA SER A 187 -10.34 14.26 2.50
C SER A 187 -9.29 13.71 3.48
N PRO A 188 -8.26 13.00 2.97
CA PRO A 188 -7.12 12.56 3.78
C PRO A 188 -6.40 13.68 4.53
N VAL A 189 -6.48 14.93 4.03
CA VAL A 189 -5.90 16.13 4.68
C VAL A 189 -6.36 16.25 6.14
N ASN A 190 -7.59 15.85 6.43
CA ASN A 190 -8.20 15.99 7.75
C ASN A 190 -8.21 14.69 8.58
N SER A 191 -7.72 13.57 8.04
CA SER A 191 -7.82 12.26 8.72
C SER A 191 -7.13 12.25 10.09
N PHE A 192 -5.85 12.61 10.15
CA PHE A 192 -5.11 12.66 11.42
C PHE A 192 -5.56 13.79 12.34
N ARG A 193 -6.01 14.92 11.78
CA ARG A 193 -6.55 16.04 12.57
C ARG A 193 -7.78 15.60 13.36
N ILE A 194 -8.74 14.98 12.68
CA ILE A 194 -9.94 14.44 13.32
C ILE A 194 -9.59 13.33 14.31
N VAL A 195 -8.69 12.40 13.95
CA VAL A 195 -8.26 11.32 14.85
C VAL A 195 -7.67 11.90 16.13
N PHE A 196 -6.79 12.90 16.03
CA PHE A 196 -6.14 13.49 17.19
C PHE A 196 -7.12 14.29 18.05
N ASP A 197 -7.98 15.09 17.44
CA ASP A 197 -8.99 15.86 18.17
C ASP A 197 -9.97 14.91 18.88
N ALA A 198 -10.39 13.83 18.22
CA ALA A 198 -11.31 12.83 18.77
C ALA A 198 -10.69 11.94 19.88
N THR A 199 -9.42 11.55 19.73
CA THR A 199 -8.79 10.53 20.57
C THR A 199 -7.97 11.14 21.71
N PHE A 200 -7.32 12.27 21.45
CA PHE A 200 -6.37 12.91 22.36
C PHE A 200 -6.84 14.27 22.85
N GLY A 201 -8.02 14.75 22.42
CA GLY A 201 -8.59 16.03 22.85
C GLY A 201 -7.76 17.23 22.39
N THR A 202 -7.05 17.09 21.26
CA THR A 202 -6.36 18.22 20.64
C THR A 202 -7.36 19.19 20.01
N SER A 203 -6.84 20.34 19.56
CA SER A 203 -7.64 21.40 18.92
C SER A 203 -7.05 21.79 17.57
N PHE A 204 -6.74 20.80 16.71
CA PHE A 204 -6.17 21.07 15.39
C PHE A 204 -7.19 21.67 14.43
N GLY A 205 -8.46 21.29 14.56
CA GLY A 205 -9.52 21.67 13.64
C GLY A 205 -9.28 21.12 12.23
N THR A 206 -10.24 21.35 11.33
CA THR A 206 -10.15 20.94 9.94
C THR A 206 -9.55 22.02 9.04
N LEU A 207 -8.87 21.59 7.98
CA LEU A 207 -8.47 22.40 6.83
C LEU A 207 -9.50 22.23 5.70
N PRO A 208 -9.46 23.11 4.67
CA PRO A 208 -10.25 22.89 3.46
C PRO A 208 -9.96 21.52 2.83
N ASP A 209 -11.01 20.79 2.47
CA ASP A 209 -10.92 19.51 1.74
C ASP A 209 -10.61 19.79 0.26
N VAL A 210 -9.33 20.03 -0.05
CA VAL A 210 -8.84 20.33 -1.40
C VAL A 210 -7.78 19.33 -1.84
N SER A 211 -7.78 18.98 -3.13
CA SER A 211 -6.79 18.09 -3.74
C SER A 211 -6.04 18.80 -4.84
N TRP A 212 -4.75 18.52 -4.96
CA TRP A 212 -3.85 19.09 -5.96
C TRP A 212 -3.24 17.97 -6.80
N LEU A 213 -3.28 18.12 -8.12
CA LEU A 213 -2.71 17.17 -9.06
C LEU A 213 -1.51 17.80 -9.77
N SER A 214 -0.43 17.04 -9.92
CA SER A 214 0.66 17.37 -10.84
C SER A 214 0.58 16.43 -12.04
N LEU A 215 0.60 17.00 -13.25
CA LEU A 215 0.52 16.22 -14.47
C LEU A 215 1.88 15.58 -14.80
N PRO A 216 1.89 14.45 -15.52
CA PRO A 216 3.14 13.83 -15.95
C PRO A 216 4.04 14.81 -16.71
N GLY A 217 5.26 15.04 -16.20
CA GLY A 217 6.24 15.94 -16.81
C GLY A 217 6.15 17.40 -16.37
N SER A 218 5.20 17.75 -15.49
CA SER A 218 5.09 19.06 -14.85
C SER A 218 5.26 18.95 -13.34
N ASP A 219 6.32 18.26 -12.92
CA ASP A 219 6.61 18.01 -11.51
C ASP A 219 6.64 19.34 -10.74
N MET A 220 5.94 19.39 -9.61
CA MET A 220 5.77 20.58 -8.75
C MET A 220 4.91 21.72 -9.32
N ASP A 221 4.36 21.56 -10.53
CA ASP A 221 3.27 22.41 -11.03
C ASP A 221 1.93 21.76 -10.68
N PHE A 222 1.17 22.41 -9.80
CA PHE A 222 -0.01 21.84 -9.17
C PHE A 222 -1.29 22.51 -9.67
N ILE A 223 -2.22 21.69 -10.14
CA ILE A 223 -3.55 22.09 -10.58
C ILE A 223 -4.54 21.69 -9.49
N LEU A 224 -5.39 22.64 -9.10
CA LEU A 224 -6.48 22.38 -8.16
C LEU A 224 -7.48 21.42 -8.83
N VAL A 225 -7.79 20.32 -8.15
CA VAL A 225 -8.85 19.41 -8.59
C VAL A 225 -10.19 19.99 -8.15
N SER A 226 -11.06 20.35 -9.11
CA SER A 226 -12.40 20.86 -8.78
C SER A 226 -13.24 19.78 -8.09
N GLN A 227 -14.20 20.19 -7.27
CA GLN A 227 -15.10 19.26 -6.57
C GLN A 227 -16.01 18.46 -7.52
N ASP A 228 -16.11 18.87 -8.79
CA ASP A 228 -16.86 18.18 -9.84
C ASP A 228 -16.02 17.09 -10.54
N GLY A 229 -14.77 16.88 -10.12
CA GLY A 229 -13.85 15.92 -10.73
C GLY A 229 -13.28 16.37 -12.07
N ASN A 230 -13.51 17.61 -12.49
CA ASN A 230 -12.88 18.19 -13.67
C ASN A 230 -11.59 18.93 -13.26
N CYS A 231 -10.48 18.64 -13.92
CA CYS A 231 -9.33 19.54 -13.88
C CYS A 231 -9.65 20.71 -14.82
N GLU A 232 -10.02 21.87 -14.28
CA GLU A 232 -10.08 23.09 -15.10
C GLU A 232 -8.64 23.53 -15.39
N GLY A 233 -8.30 23.59 -16.68
CA GLY A 233 -7.04 24.09 -17.21
C GLY A 233 -7.30 25.13 -18.29
#